data_AF-I7MJT1-F1
#
_entry.id   AF-I7MJT1-F1
#
_cell.length_a   1.000
_cell.length_b   1.000
_cell.length_c   1.000
_cell.angle_alpha   90.00
_cell.angle_beta   90.00
_cell.angle_gamma   90.00
#
_symmetry.space_group_name_H-M   'P 1'
#
loop_
_entity.id
_entity.type
_entity.pdbx_description
1 polymer ?
#
loop_
_entity_poly.entity_id
_entity_poly.type
_entity_poly.pdbx_seq_one_letter_code
_entity_poly.pdbx_strand_id
1 'polypeptide(L)'
;MMKLKHIVSCLIVQLALTLAQNLPGLDYLKSGFDATKIMETTGIGQTKAAIFDLNDSSQGFYDFEYEGKTYKVSQVVQATSELTRKEVTCENVYTSFTDFQKKLTESISIQGGIQIGDIKASLGFNHSLEEIYEKITKEGKSVTMSQSYWSKYSLTNSPAFLMPLNNQFKRALEYLNENVKIPQDQNGQTFYNQVVQAYGTHYVSSIVMGGTAKILTLLNTTYVETHDFQEVKNQVNLEVNYIMSNLNFDASFNQTENTTSVVYQKDAENYIFFTPDLSHSKEEKAWDAWESRVPQNPQPVNITVSYLSDLASSYKEVQQHLRDTIEYYLKNGDVPRDPSTVKQYSFALKQEVPQNKNLRTPLKENSRTDIVEYLLFGKKKQTITQK
;
A
#
# COMPACT_ATOMS: atom_id res chain seq x y z
N MET A 1 -51.64 -44.80 -17.12
CA MET A 1 -51.65 -43.32 -17.18
C MET A 1 -51.92 -42.77 -15.79
N MET A 2 -51.27 -41.65 -15.41
CA MET A 2 -51.32 -40.90 -14.14
C MET A 2 -50.42 -41.40 -12.99
N LYS A 3 -49.26 -40.77 -12.79
CA LYS A 3 -49.07 -39.67 -11.81
C LYS A 3 -47.64 -39.10 -11.86
N LEU A 4 -47.36 -38.49 -13.00
CA LEU A 4 -46.41 -37.39 -13.18
C LEU A 4 -47.01 -36.15 -12.46
N LYS A 5 -46.63 -35.87 -11.20
CA LYS A 5 -46.91 -34.56 -10.53
C LYS A 5 -46.23 -34.33 -9.17
N HIS A 6 -45.47 -35.26 -8.60
CA HIS A 6 -44.80 -35.06 -7.29
C HIS A 6 -43.27 -34.95 -7.34
N ILE A 7 -42.66 -34.94 -8.53
CA ILE A 7 -41.19 -34.79 -8.68
C ILE A 7 -40.77 -33.32 -8.89
N VAL A 8 -41.72 -32.39 -9.02
CA VAL A 8 -41.41 -30.98 -9.36
C VAL A 8 -41.17 -30.09 -8.13
N SER A 9 -41.43 -30.52 -6.90
CA SER A 9 -41.32 -29.64 -5.73
C SER A 9 -40.09 -29.86 -4.83
N CYS A 10 -39.20 -30.82 -5.16
CA CYS A 10 -37.92 -30.98 -4.46
C CYS A 10 -36.76 -30.24 -5.14
N LEU A 11 -37.02 -29.48 -6.22
CA LEU A 11 -35.98 -28.82 -7.03
C LEU A 11 -35.77 -27.33 -6.72
N ILE A 12 -36.49 -26.74 -5.76
CA ILE A 12 -36.39 -25.29 -5.44
C ILE A 12 -35.70 -25.03 -4.08
N VAL A 13 -35.33 -26.07 -3.33
CA VAL A 13 -34.57 -25.94 -2.07
C VAL A 13 -33.21 -26.64 -2.17
N GLN A 14 -32.55 -26.52 -3.33
CA GLN A 14 -31.10 -26.38 -3.31
C GLN A 14 -30.82 -24.94 -2.86
N LEU A 15 -31.02 -24.75 -1.56
CA LEU A 15 -30.50 -23.64 -0.78
C LEU A 15 -29.01 -23.58 -1.15
N ALA A 16 -28.66 -22.64 -2.02
CA ALA A 16 -27.28 -22.29 -2.24
C ALA A 16 -26.75 -21.86 -0.87
N LEU A 17 -26.11 -22.79 -0.16
CA LEU A 17 -25.13 -22.45 0.86
C LEU A 17 -24.04 -21.71 0.09
N THR A 18 -24.28 -20.42 -0.13
CA THR A 18 -23.23 -19.47 -0.41
C THR A 18 -22.32 -19.57 0.80
N LEU A 19 -21.23 -20.33 0.66
CA LEU A 19 -20.13 -20.27 1.61
C LEU A 19 -19.86 -18.79 1.82
N ALA A 20 -20.05 -18.33 3.05
CA ALA A 20 -19.87 -16.92 3.39
C ALA A 20 -18.49 -16.50 2.87
N GLN A 21 -18.48 -15.63 1.87
CA GLN A 21 -17.23 -15.18 1.27
C GLN A 21 -16.60 -14.20 2.25
N ASN A 22 -15.30 -14.39 2.51
CA ASN A 22 -14.53 -13.39 3.23
C ASN A 22 -14.44 -12.14 2.37
N LEU A 23 -14.62 -10.98 2.99
CA LEU A 23 -14.41 -9.70 2.32
C LEU A 23 -12.94 -9.61 1.86
N PRO A 24 -12.66 -9.29 0.58
CA PRO A 24 -11.29 -9.11 0.12
C PRO A 24 -10.56 -8.05 0.96
N GLY A 25 -9.26 -8.23 1.23
CA GLY A 25 -8.49 -7.33 2.07
C GLY A 25 -8.31 -7.79 3.53
N LEU A 26 -9.18 -8.67 4.05
CA LEU A 26 -9.06 -9.21 5.42
C LEU A 26 -7.77 -10.02 5.63
N ASP A 27 -7.24 -10.60 4.57
CA ASP A 27 -5.96 -11.30 4.55
C ASP A 27 -4.77 -10.37 4.77
N TYR A 28 -4.83 -9.11 4.32
CA TYR A 28 -3.81 -8.10 4.62
C TYR A 28 -3.87 -7.68 6.09
N LEU A 29 -5.09 -7.43 6.62
CA LEU A 29 -5.26 -7.01 8.01
C LEU A 29 -4.83 -8.06 9.03
N LYS A 30 -5.02 -9.35 8.72
CA LYS A 30 -4.64 -10.44 9.65
C LYS A 30 -3.16 -10.81 9.62
N SER A 31 -2.42 -10.31 8.62
CA SER A 31 -1.06 -10.76 8.32
C SER A 31 -0.02 -9.70 8.67
N GLY A 32 1.18 -10.18 8.92
CA GLY A 32 2.35 -9.32 9.02
C GLY A 32 2.69 -8.63 7.70
N PHE A 33 3.46 -7.54 7.78
CA PHE A 33 3.85 -6.70 6.66
C PHE A 33 5.35 -6.39 6.69
N ASP A 34 6.03 -6.57 5.56
CA ASP A 34 7.45 -6.23 5.40
C ASP A 34 7.61 -4.89 4.69
N ALA A 35 7.94 -3.85 5.46
CA ALA A 35 8.07 -2.50 4.94
C ALA A 35 9.30 -2.31 4.04
N THR A 36 10.23 -3.26 3.97
CA THR A 36 11.32 -3.21 2.97
C THR A 36 10.84 -3.58 1.56
N LYS A 37 9.68 -4.26 1.46
CA LYS A 37 9.06 -4.74 0.21
C LYS A 37 7.88 -3.91 -0.27
N ILE A 38 7.80 -2.66 0.18
CA ILE A 38 6.70 -1.72 -0.09
C ILE A 38 6.45 -1.50 -1.59
N MET A 39 7.49 -1.67 -2.41
CA MET A 39 7.45 -1.24 -3.81
C MET A 39 7.37 -2.41 -4.81
N GLU A 40 6.74 -3.54 -4.50
CA GLU A 40 6.42 -4.52 -5.56
C GLU A 40 5.38 -3.89 -6.53
N THR A 41 5.63 -3.94 -7.84
CA THR A 41 4.97 -3.07 -8.85
C THR A 41 3.51 -3.39 -9.10
N THR A 42 3.03 -4.50 -8.54
CA THR A 42 1.67 -5.01 -8.74
C THR A 42 0.75 -4.74 -7.54
N GLY A 43 1.25 -4.17 -6.44
CA GLY A 43 0.43 -3.85 -5.28
C GLY A 43 1.20 -3.43 -4.02
N ILE A 44 0.48 -3.23 -2.93
CA ILE A 44 1.08 -2.78 -1.67
C ILE A 44 1.67 -3.98 -0.91
N GLY A 45 2.90 -4.33 -1.26
CA GLY A 45 3.80 -5.23 -0.52
C GLY A 45 3.34 -6.67 -0.32
N GLN A 46 4.29 -7.52 0.12
CA GLN A 46 4.04 -8.93 0.39
C GLN A 46 3.51 -9.13 1.82
N THR A 47 2.33 -9.73 1.96
CA THR A 47 1.84 -10.20 3.26
C THR A 47 2.70 -11.36 3.78
N LYS A 48 2.90 -11.40 5.09
CA LYS A 48 3.69 -12.41 5.80
C LYS A 48 2.76 -13.40 6.51
N ALA A 49 3.31 -14.18 7.46
CA ALA A 49 2.49 -15.07 8.27
C ALA A 49 1.40 -14.30 9.06
N ALA A 50 0.31 -15.00 9.36
CA ALA A 50 -0.81 -14.45 10.12
C ALA A 50 -0.37 -14.09 11.55
N ILE A 51 -0.73 -12.89 11.99
CA ILE A 51 -0.47 -12.33 13.32
C ILE A 51 -1.76 -12.17 14.13
N PHE A 52 -2.91 -12.06 13.46
CA PHE A 52 -4.23 -12.02 14.08
C PHE A 52 -5.09 -13.19 13.63
N ASP A 53 -6.03 -13.61 14.48
CA ASP A 53 -7.04 -14.60 14.18
C ASP A 53 -8.42 -13.94 13.99
N LEU A 54 -8.65 -13.38 12.80
CA LEU A 54 -9.92 -12.74 12.46
C LEU A 54 -11.06 -13.74 12.24
N ASN A 55 -10.78 -15.05 12.28
CA ASN A 55 -11.77 -16.11 12.13
C ASN A 55 -12.26 -16.64 13.49
N ASP A 56 -11.76 -16.10 14.60
CA ASP A 56 -12.20 -16.49 15.93
C ASP A 56 -13.68 -16.15 16.13
N SER A 57 -14.51 -17.20 16.16
CA SER A 57 -15.96 -17.07 16.29
C SER A 57 -16.40 -16.49 17.63
N SER A 58 -15.53 -16.51 18.65
CA SER A 58 -15.80 -15.88 19.94
C SER A 58 -15.92 -14.36 19.84
N GLN A 59 -15.31 -13.74 18.81
CA GLN A 59 -15.38 -12.31 18.56
C GLN A 59 -16.66 -11.89 17.82
N GLY A 60 -17.42 -12.86 17.28
CA GLY A 60 -18.60 -12.59 16.47
C GLY A 60 -18.29 -11.99 15.10
N PHE A 61 -19.33 -11.94 14.26
CA PHE A 61 -19.28 -11.39 12.92
C PHE A 61 -20.50 -10.52 12.65
N TYR A 62 -20.39 -9.59 11.72
CA TYR A 62 -21.52 -8.84 11.17
C TYR A 62 -21.51 -8.91 9.63
N ASP A 63 -22.65 -8.57 9.04
CA ASP A 63 -22.83 -8.54 7.58
C ASP A 63 -22.44 -7.18 7.01
N PHE A 64 -21.59 -7.19 5.98
CA PHE A 64 -21.21 -6.03 5.19
C PHE A 64 -21.63 -6.23 3.74
N GLU A 65 -22.38 -5.28 3.19
CA GLU A 65 -22.85 -5.34 1.80
C GLU A 65 -21.93 -4.55 0.87
N TYR A 66 -21.46 -5.20 -0.20
CA TYR A 66 -20.63 -4.58 -1.22
C TYR A 66 -20.89 -5.21 -2.59
N GLU A 67 -21.12 -4.38 -3.61
CA GLU A 67 -21.41 -4.81 -5.00
C GLU A 67 -22.52 -5.89 -5.08
N GLY A 68 -23.60 -5.69 -4.31
CA GLY A 68 -24.74 -6.61 -4.26
C GLY A 68 -24.47 -7.96 -3.59
N LYS A 69 -23.30 -8.12 -2.95
CA LYS A 69 -22.93 -9.31 -2.18
C LYS A 69 -22.84 -8.99 -0.69
N THR A 70 -23.20 -9.96 0.15
CA THR A 70 -23.06 -9.87 1.60
C THR A 70 -21.82 -10.65 2.05
N TYR A 71 -20.94 -10.00 2.79
CA TYR A 71 -19.71 -10.57 3.34
C TYR A 71 -19.79 -10.62 4.86
N LYS A 72 -19.20 -11.65 5.46
CA LYS A 72 -19.02 -11.73 6.92
C LYS A 72 -17.72 -11.04 7.31
N VAL A 73 -17.80 -10.10 8.25
CA VAL A 73 -16.66 -9.34 8.76
C VAL A 73 -16.60 -9.52 10.27
N SER A 74 -15.40 -9.77 10.81
CA SER A 74 -15.19 -9.91 12.25
C SER A 74 -15.50 -8.60 12.98
N GLN A 75 -16.09 -8.64 14.17
CA GLN A 75 -16.45 -7.42 14.91
C GLN A 75 -15.23 -6.58 15.34
N VAL A 76 -14.03 -7.18 15.37
CA VAL A 76 -12.79 -6.43 15.63
C VAL A 76 -12.26 -5.67 14.41
N VAL A 77 -12.92 -5.80 13.25
CA VAL A 77 -12.62 -5.04 12.03
C VAL A 77 -13.81 -4.18 11.65
N GLN A 78 -13.58 -2.89 11.44
CA GLN A 78 -14.56 -1.97 10.89
C GLN A 78 -14.40 -1.87 9.36
N ALA A 79 -15.37 -2.38 8.62
CA ALA A 79 -15.52 -2.15 7.19
C ALA A 79 -16.43 -0.93 6.92
N THR A 80 -15.97 -0.01 6.07
CA THR A 80 -16.70 1.20 5.70
C THR A 80 -16.70 1.35 4.18
N SER A 81 -17.88 1.52 3.57
CA SER A 81 -17.96 1.78 2.13
C SER A 81 -17.39 3.16 1.81
N GLU A 82 -16.57 3.22 0.77
CA GLU A 82 -15.91 4.44 0.32
C GLU A 82 -15.99 4.49 -1.20
N LEU A 83 -16.60 5.51 -1.78
CA LEU A 83 -16.66 5.63 -3.24
C LEU A 83 -15.96 6.92 -3.64
N THR A 84 -14.66 6.82 -3.81
CA THR A 84 -13.83 7.94 -4.27
C THR A 84 -13.11 7.54 -5.54
N ARG A 85 -13.26 8.34 -6.59
CA ARG A 85 -12.45 8.26 -7.81
C ARG A 85 -11.68 9.57 -7.95
N LYS A 86 -10.37 9.48 -8.13
CA LYS A 86 -9.48 10.62 -8.32
C LYS A 86 -8.56 10.34 -9.49
N GLU A 87 -8.46 11.30 -10.39
CA GLU A 87 -7.54 11.25 -11.53
C GLU A 87 -6.60 12.44 -11.43
N VAL A 88 -5.31 12.18 -11.57
CA VAL A 88 -4.26 13.20 -11.53
C VAL A 88 -3.33 12.96 -12.70
N THR A 89 -3.16 13.97 -13.54
CA THR A 89 -2.22 13.92 -14.66
C THR A 89 -1.02 14.79 -14.36
N CYS A 90 0.18 14.23 -14.50
CA CYS A 90 1.45 14.87 -14.19
C CYS A 90 1.41 15.56 -12.81
N GLU A 91 1.37 14.76 -11.75
CA GLU A 91 1.29 15.27 -10.38
C GLU A 91 2.52 16.11 -10.01
N ASN A 92 3.70 15.67 -10.43
CA ASN A 92 4.96 16.37 -10.28
C ASN A 92 6.01 15.80 -11.26
N VAL A 93 7.16 16.47 -11.37
CA VAL A 93 8.35 15.99 -12.07
C VAL A 93 9.44 15.72 -11.04
N TYR A 94 9.89 14.47 -10.96
CA TYR A 94 10.93 14.03 -10.04
C TYR A 94 12.24 13.87 -10.79
N THR A 95 13.23 14.70 -10.44
CA THR A 95 14.59 14.65 -10.99
C THR A 95 15.53 13.78 -10.15
N SER A 96 15.08 13.35 -8.96
CA SER A 96 15.82 12.45 -8.07
C SER A 96 15.01 11.19 -7.79
N PHE A 97 15.68 10.04 -7.74
CA PHE A 97 15.01 8.79 -7.39
C PHE A 97 14.48 8.81 -5.95
N THR A 98 15.18 9.47 -5.04
CA THR A 98 14.75 9.59 -3.64
C THR A 98 13.40 10.31 -3.50
N ASP A 99 13.17 11.40 -4.25
CA ASP A 99 11.90 12.11 -4.18
C ASP A 99 10.78 11.34 -4.88
N PHE A 100 11.10 10.66 -5.99
CA PHE A 100 10.17 9.73 -6.62
C PHE A 100 9.78 8.57 -5.69
N GLN A 101 10.74 7.99 -4.98
CA GLN A 101 10.51 6.92 -4.02
C GLN A 101 9.62 7.40 -2.87
N LYS A 102 9.88 8.59 -2.30
CA LYS A 102 9.00 9.20 -1.28
C LYS A 102 7.57 9.27 -1.80
N LYS A 103 7.38 9.73 -3.05
CA LYS A 103 6.06 9.80 -3.65
C LYS A 103 5.38 8.43 -3.74
N LEU A 104 6.09 7.40 -4.23
CA LEU A 104 5.54 6.05 -4.32
C LEU A 104 5.09 5.51 -2.96
N THR A 105 5.76 5.94 -1.89
CA THR A 105 5.47 5.48 -0.54
C THR A 105 4.40 6.29 0.19
N GLU A 106 3.88 7.39 -0.37
CA GLU A 106 2.80 8.18 0.25
C GLU A 106 1.49 7.40 0.42
N SER A 107 1.30 6.32 -0.35
CA SER A 107 0.19 5.37 -0.14
C SER A 107 0.35 4.51 1.11
N ILE A 108 1.45 4.66 1.86
CA ILE A 108 1.74 3.93 3.09
C ILE A 108 1.96 4.93 4.22
N SER A 109 1.08 4.87 5.20
CA SER A 109 1.23 5.63 6.44
C SER A 109 1.88 4.74 7.50
N ILE A 110 3.12 5.04 7.88
CA ILE A 110 3.81 4.35 8.97
C ILE A 110 3.55 5.09 10.29
N GLN A 111 2.98 4.39 11.26
CA GLN A 111 2.76 4.94 12.59
C GLN A 111 4.04 4.81 13.46
N GLY A 112 4.81 5.91 13.52
CA GLY A 112 5.91 6.11 14.47
C GLY A 112 7.32 5.72 13.96
N GLY A 113 8.35 6.28 14.61
CA GLY A 113 9.75 5.84 14.55
C GLY A 113 10.56 6.27 13.32
N ILE A 114 10.31 5.66 12.16
CA ILE A 114 11.17 5.80 10.96
C ILE A 114 10.38 6.49 9.84
N GLN A 115 10.97 7.52 9.25
CA GLN A 115 10.44 8.11 8.03
C GLN A 115 10.76 7.21 6.84
N ILE A 116 9.85 7.10 5.88
CA ILE A 116 10.02 6.18 4.76
C ILE A 116 11.28 6.48 3.92
N GLY A 117 11.73 7.75 3.91
CA GLY A 117 12.99 8.14 3.26
C GLY A 117 14.25 7.50 3.86
N ASP A 118 14.18 6.98 5.10
CA ASP A 118 15.30 6.31 5.76
C ASP A 118 15.26 4.78 5.59
N ILE A 119 14.16 4.26 5.05
CA ILE A 119 14.04 2.83 4.72
C ILE A 119 14.87 2.59 3.47
N LYS A 120 15.91 1.75 3.59
CA LYS A 120 16.56 1.18 2.41
C LYS A 120 15.58 0.19 1.80
N ALA A 121 14.66 0.68 0.98
CA ALA A 121 13.90 -0.18 0.11
C ALA A 121 14.93 -0.90 -0.76
N SER A 122 15.07 -2.20 -0.55
CA SER A 122 15.95 -3.03 -1.34
C SER A 122 15.43 -3.03 -2.76
N LEU A 123 16.08 -2.24 -3.62
CA LEU A 123 15.76 -2.11 -5.04
C LEU A 123 15.75 -3.47 -5.77
N GLY A 124 16.48 -4.46 -5.24
CA GLY A 124 16.64 -5.79 -5.83
C GLY A 124 15.41 -6.72 -5.83
N PHE A 125 14.23 -6.29 -5.35
CA PHE A 125 13.01 -7.11 -5.45
C PHE A 125 12.05 -6.65 -6.54
N ASN A 126 12.35 -5.56 -7.26
CA ASN A 126 11.49 -5.10 -8.35
C ASN A 126 12.29 -4.60 -9.55
N HIS A 127 12.32 -5.44 -10.59
CA HIS A 127 13.01 -5.15 -11.85
C HIS A 127 12.58 -3.81 -12.47
N SER A 128 11.28 -3.45 -12.45
CA SER A 128 10.84 -2.20 -13.08
C SER A 128 11.27 -0.96 -12.27
N LEU A 129 11.36 -1.06 -10.94
CA LEU A 129 11.87 0.06 -10.13
C LEU A 129 13.38 0.16 -10.15
N GLU A 130 14.08 -0.96 -10.26
CA GLU A 130 15.52 -0.98 -10.53
C GLU A 130 15.80 -0.32 -11.89
N GLU A 131 15.04 -0.65 -12.93
CA GLU A 131 15.11 -0.01 -14.23
C GLU A 131 14.86 1.50 -14.14
N ILE A 132 13.79 1.94 -13.46
CA ILE A 132 13.52 3.38 -13.25
C ILE A 132 14.64 4.05 -12.45
N TYR A 133 15.20 3.38 -11.44
CA TYR A 133 16.35 3.86 -10.69
C TYR A 133 17.55 4.07 -11.60
N GLU A 134 17.88 3.11 -12.46
CA GLU A 134 18.99 3.22 -13.42
C GLU A 134 18.75 4.36 -14.41
N LYS A 135 17.53 4.47 -14.94
CA LYS A 135 17.14 5.54 -15.86
C LYS A 135 17.35 6.92 -15.23
N ILE A 136 16.91 7.11 -13.99
CA ILE A 136 17.05 8.40 -13.31
C ILE A 136 18.50 8.68 -12.94
N THR A 137 19.21 7.70 -12.36
CA THR A 137 20.54 7.94 -11.78
C THR A 137 21.70 7.82 -12.76
N LYS A 138 21.57 7.02 -13.81
CA LYS A 138 22.63 6.72 -14.78
C LYS A 138 22.36 7.34 -16.16
N GLU A 139 21.11 7.40 -16.59
CA GLU A 139 20.75 7.88 -17.94
C GLU A 139 20.28 9.34 -17.97
N GLY A 140 20.23 10.02 -16.82
CA GLY A 140 19.81 11.43 -16.75
C GLY A 140 18.36 11.62 -17.16
N LYS A 141 17.48 10.72 -16.67
CA LYS A 141 16.03 10.84 -16.83
C LYS A 141 15.39 11.48 -15.60
N SER A 142 14.34 12.24 -15.84
CA SER A 142 13.35 12.65 -14.84
C SER A 142 12.10 11.79 -15.01
N VAL A 143 11.33 11.58 -13.96
CA VAL A 143 10.07 10.82 -14.02
C VAL A 143 8.89 11.70 -13.63
N THR A 144 7.79 11.60 -14.36
CA THR A 144 6.49 12.14 -13.95
C THR A 144 5.53 10.99 -13.68
N MET A 145 4.56 11.22 -12.80
CA MET A 145 3.55 10.22 -12.46
C MET A 145 2.16 10.80 -12.72
N SER A 146 1.39 10.06 -13.52
CA SER A 146 -0.04 10.24 -13.68
C SER A 146 -0.75 9.02 -13.08
N GLN A 147 -1.91 9.23 -12.47
CA GLN A 147 -2.62 8.18 -11.76
C GLN A 147 -4.14 8.32 -11.85
N SER A 148 -4.83 7.19 -12.01
CA SER A 148 -6.23 7.02 -11.66
C SER A 148 -6.32 6.17 -10.40
N TYR A 149 -7.01 6.69 -9.38
CA TYR A 149 -7.15 6.10 -8.04
C TYR A 149 -8.62 5.90 -7.73
N TRP A 150 -8.97 4.68 -7.32
CA TRP A 150 -10.33 4.29 -6.98
C TRP A 150 -10.32 3.67 -5.58
N SER A 151 -11.06 4.25 -4.64
CA SER A 151 -11.44 3.64 -3.37
C SER A 151 -12.85 3.05 -3.49
N LYS A 152 -13.03 1.85 -2.93
CA LYS A 152 -14.29 1.09 -2.89
C LYS A 152 -14.81 0.88 -1.46
N TYR A 153 -13.90 0.58 -0.54
CA TYR A 153 -14.17 0.50 0.89
C TYR A 153 -12.85 0.53 1.65
N SER A 154 -12.92 0.83 2.94
CA SER A 154 -11.80 0.68 3.86
C SER A 154 -12.09 -0.36 4.93
N LEU A 155 -11.02 -0.98 5.43
CA LEU A 155 -11.04 -1.89 6.55
C LEU A 155 -10.09 -1.35 7.61
N THR A 156 -10.55 -1.23 8.86
CA THR A 156 -9.72 -0.75 9.97
C THR A 156 -9.81 -1.71 11.14
N ASN A 157 -8.66 -2.13 11.65
CA ASN A 157 -8.58 -2.96 12.84
C ASN A 157 -8.96 -2.15 14.09
N SER A 158 -9.54 -2.83 15.06
CA SER A 158 -9.64 -2.34 16.43
C SER A 158 -8.25 -2.05 17.00
N PRO A 159 -8.15 -1.26 18.09
CA PRO A 159 -6.89 -1.07 18.79
C PRO A 159 -6.18 -2.39 19.08
N ALA A 160 -4.86 -2.44 18.88
CA ALA A 160 -4.09 -3.67 18.87
C ALA A 160 -4.24 -4.56 20.12
N PHE A 161 -4.45 -3.95 21.30
CA PHE A 161 -4.65 -4.68 22.56
C PHE A 161 -5.98 -5.44 22.65
N LEU A 162 -6.93 -5.16 21.74
CA LEU A 162 -8.19 -5.89 21.60
C LEU A 162 -8.14 -6.94 20.48
N MET A 163 -7.08 -6.94 19.66
CA MET A 163 -7.01 -7.83 18.52
C MET A 163 -6.65 -9.25 18.96
N PRO A 164 -7.37 -10.28 18.49
CA PRO A 164 -7.05 -11.67 18.81
C PRO A 164 -5.76 -12.07 18.10
N LEU A 165 -4.69 -12.33 18.86
CA LEU A 165 -3.42 -12.79 18.28
C LEU A 165 -3.55 -14.21 17.74
N ASN A 166 -2.93 -14.46 16.58
CA ASN A 166 -2.75 -15.80 16.08
C ASN A 166 -1.93 -16.64 17.08
N ASN A 167 -2.36 -17.88 17.33
CA ASN A 167 -1.73 -18.77 18.33
C ASN A 167 -0.24 -19.01 18.09
N GLN A 168 0.22 -19.11 16.85
CA GLN A 168 1.64 -19.31 16.55
C GLN A 168 2.45 -18.05 16.85
N PHE A 169 1.94 -16.89 16.44
CA PHE A 169 2.58 -15.61 16.72
C PHE A 169 2.64 -15.33 18.24
N LYS A 170 1.54 -15.57 18.95
CA LYS A 170 1.48 -15.48 20.42
C LYS A 170 2.56 -16.34 21.09
N ARG A 171 2.68 -17.61 20.69
CA ARG A 171 3.74 -18.51 21.20
C ARG A 171 5.14 -18.03 20.89
N ALA A 172 5.37 -17.42 19.73
CA ALA A 172 6.68 -16.84 19.40
C ALA A 172 7.04 -15.70 20.37
N LEU A 173 6.09 -14.81 20.68
CA LEU A 173 6.31 -13.74 21.66
C LEU A 173 6.53 -14.28 23.08
N GLU A 174 5.74 -15.28 23.50
CA GLU A 174 5.91 -15.96 24.80
C GLU A 174 7.30 -16.61 24.90
N TYR A 175 7.73 -17.31 23.85
CA TYR A 175 9.05 -17.93 23.80
C TYR A 175 10.18 -16.91 23.95
N LEU A 176 10.11 -15.78 23.22
CA LEU A 176 11.06 -14.68 23.36
C LEU A 176 11.08 -14.16 24.79
N ASN A 177 9.92 -13.95 25.42
CA ASN A 177 9.83 -13.43 26.78
C ASN A 177 10.36 -14.39 27.85
N GLU A 178 10.10 -15.68 27.72
CA GLU A 178 10.48 -16.68 28.72
C GLU A 178 11.95 -17.10 28.60
N ASN A 179 12.46 -17.22 27.37
CA ASN A 179 13.74 -17.89 27.12
C ASN A 179 14.85 -16.93 26.66
N VAL A 180 14.51 -15.79 26.05
CA VAL A 180 15.50 -14.92 25.40
C VAL A 180 15.61 -13.57 26.11
N LYS A 181 14.48 -12.90 26.36
CA LYS A 181 14.38 -11.51 26.83
C LYS A 181 15.30 -10.60 26.00
N ILE A 182 16.42 -10.15 26.57
CA ILE A 182 17.46 -9.42 25.86
C ILE A 182 18.54 -10.43 25.42
N PRO A 183 18.75 -10.64 24.11
CA PRO A 183 19.78 -11.53 23.60
C PRO A 183 21.17 -11.23 24.15
N GLN A 184 21.87 -12.27 24.62
CA GLN A 184 23.26 -12.20 25.08
C GLN A 184 24.26 -12.69 24.03
N ASP A 185 23.80 -13.48 23.07
CA ASP A 185 24.61 -14.09 22.01
C ASP A 185 23.87 -14.12 20.66
N GLN A 186 24.55 -14.65 19.64
CA GLN A 186 24.02 -14.80 18.28
C GLN A 186 22.80 -15.72 18.20
N ASN A 187 22.72 -16.75 19.05
CA ASN A 187 21.58 -17.68 19.05
C ASN A 187 20.32 -16.97 19.54
N GLY A 188 20.43 -16.18 20.62
CA GLY A 188 19.34 -15.34 21.11
C GLY A 188 18.85 -14.33 20.06
N GLN A 189 19.78 -13.68 19.33
CA GLN A 189 19.41 -12.74 18.27
C GLN A 189 18.70 -13.43 17.09
N THR A 190 19.08 -14.67 16.79
CA THR A 190 18.49 -15.44 15.69
C THR A 190 16.98 -15.63 15.88
N PHE A 191 16.48 -15.80 17.11
CA PHE A 191 15.04 -15.91 17.35
C PHE A 191 14.28 -14.62 17.02
N TYR A 192 14.84 -13.46 17.35
CA TYR A 192 14.24 -12.17 16.94
C TYR A 192 14.25 -12.01 15.43
N ASN A 193 15.35 -12.38 14.77
CA ASN A 193 15.45 -12.33 13.31
C ASN A 193 14.41 -13.23 12.64
N GLN A 194 14.18 -14.43 13.19
CA GLN A 194 13.15 -15.35 12.70
C GLN A 194 11.75 -14.76 12.83
N VAL A 195 11.44 -14.06 13.93
CA VAL A 195 10.15 -13.36 14.07
C VAL A 195 9.99 -12.28 13.00
N VAL A 196 11.02 -11.44 12.78
CA VAL A 196 10.98 -10.40 11.75
C VAL A 196 10.86 -10.99 10.34
N GLN A 197 11.56 -12.09 10.04
CA GLN A 197 11.50 -12.72 8.73
C GLN A 197 10.14 -13.39 8.45
N ALA A 198 9.57 -14.06 9.46
CA ALA A 198 8.33 -14.83 9.35
C ALA A 198 7.08 -13.93 9.36
N TYR A 199 7.06 -12.90 10.21
CA TYR A 199 5.91 -12.02 10.44
C TYR A 199 6.13 -10.59 9.93
N GLY A 200 7.29 -10.28 9.35
CA GLY A 200 7.60 -8.94 8.85
C GLY A 200 7.99 -7.96 9.95
N THR A 201 7.86 -6.69 9.61
CA THR A 201 8.30 -5.54 10.41
C THR A 201 7.14 -4.78 11.04
N HIS A 202 5.97 -4.90 10.43
CA HIS A 202 4.77 -4.16 10.76
C HIS A 202 3.56 -5.08 10.70
N TYR A 203 2.44 -4.57 11.19
CA TYR A 203 1.10 -5.08 10.91
C TYR A 203 0.27 -3.98 10.25
N VAL A 204 -0.69 -4.38 9.43
CA VAL A 204 -1.64 -3.44 8.81
C VAL A 204 -2.73 -3.10 9.82
N SER A 205 -2.87 -1.82 10.16
CA SER A 205 -3.91 -1.34 11.08
C SER A 205 -5.12 -0.78 10.34
N SER A 206 -4.93 -0.26 9.13
CA SER A 206 -6.01 0.16 8.24
C SER A 206 -5.61 -0.01 6.79
N ILE A 207 -6.58 -0.24 5.92
CA ILE A 207 -6.39 -0.43 4.49
C ILE A 207 -7.56 0.18 3.73
N VAL A 208 -7.25 0.85 2.62
CA VAL A 208 -8.23 1.25 1.61
C VAL A 208 -8.13 0.29 0.44
N MET A 209 -9.26 -0.31 0.08
CA MET A 209 -9.40 -1.29 -0.98
C MET A 209 -9.98 -0.64 -2.23
N GLY A 210 -9.43 -0.97 -3.40
CA GLY A 210 -9.94 -0.51 -4.68
C GLY A 210 -8.97 -0.82 -5.82
N GLY A 211 -8.58 0.21 -6.58
CA GLY A 211 -7.59 0.05 -7.64
C GLY A 211 -6.82 1.31 -7.98
N THR A 212 -5.63 1.13 -8.54
CA THR A 212 -4.85 2.21 -9.14
C THR A 212 -4.37 1.84 -10.53
N ALA A 213 -4.45 2.77 -11.47
CA ALA A 213 -3.70 2.74 -12.71
C ALA A 213 -2.67 3.87 -12.67
N LYS A 214 -1.38 3.56 -12.79
CA LYS A 214 -0.29 4.53 -12.74
C LYS A 214 0.43 4.52 -14.09
N ILE A 215 0.66 5.70 -14.64
CA ILE A 215 1.47 5.92 -15.83
C ILE A 215 2.69 6.72 -15.40
N LEU A 216 3.86 6.11 -15.51
CA LEU A 216 5.14 6.77 -15.29
C LEU A 216 5.71 7.18 -16.64
N THR A 217 5.95 8.48 -16.82
CA THR A 217 6.59 9.00 -18.03
C THR A 217 7.99 9.45 -17.66
N LEU A 218 8.99 8.76 -18.19
CA LEU A 218 10.38 9.18 -18.09
C LEU A 218 10.70 10.14 -19.22
N LEU A 219 11.36 11.24 -18.89
CA LEU A 219 11.75 12.31 -19.80
C LEU A 219 13.24 12.55 -19.64
N ASN A 220 13.95 12.94 -20.71
CA ASN A 220 15.32 13.43 -20.56
C ASN A 220 15.35 14.63 -19.60
N THR A 221 16.23 14.62 -18.60
CA THR A 221 16.33 15.71 -17.62
C THR A 221 16.63 17.04 -18.30
N THR A 222 17.44 17.04 -19.37
CA THR A 222 17.69 18.22 -20.20
C THR A 222 16.41 18.81 -20.78
N TYR A 223 15.47 17.98 -21.23
CA TYR A 223 14.17 18.45 -21.73
C TYR A 223 13.38 19.17 -20.63
N VAL A 224 13.35 18.59 -19.42
CA VAL A 224 12.69 19.17 -18.25
C VAL A 224 13.35 20.49 -17.83
N GLU A 225 14.67 20.60 -17.94
CA GLU A 225 15.41 21.81 -17.55
C GLU A 225 15.27 22.96 -18.56
N THR A 226 15.04 22.65 -19.85
CA THR A 226 14.92 23.67 -20.91
C THR A 226 13.50 24.18 -21.15
N HIS A 227 12.49 23.56 -20.52
CA HIS A 227 11.09 23.93 -20.67
C HIS A 227 10.50 24.30 -19.31
N ASP A 228 9.49 25.16 -19.30
CA ASP A 228 8.80 25.43 -18.05
C ASP A 228 7.92 24.25 -17.63
N PHE A 229 7.63 24.16 -16.33
CA PHE A 229 6.85 23.04 -15.78
C PHE A 229 5.46 22.92 -16.41
N GLN A 230 4.83 24.03 -16.80
CA GLN A 230 3.50 24.01 -17.40
C GLN A 230 3.53 23.44 -18.82
N GLU A 231 4.57 23.75 -19.60
CA GLU A 231 4.82 23.14 -20.90
C GLU A 231 5.01 21.62 -20.78
N VAL A 232 5.89 21.17 -19.88
CA VAL A 232 6.11 19.73 -19.61
C VAL A 232 4.80 19.06 -19.19
N LYS A 233 4.06 19.67 -18.25
CA LYS A 233 2.77 19.16 -17.79
C LYS A 233 1.74 19.04 -18.91
N ASN A 234 1.67 20.02 -19.81
CA ASN A 234 0.76 19.99 -20.94
C ASN A 234 1.09 18.85 -21.90
N GLN A 235 2.38 18.62 -22.20
CA GLN A 235 2.82 17.52 -23.07
C GLN A 235 2.52 16.16 -22.43
N VAL A 236 2.83 15.98 -21.15
CA VAL A 236 2.48 14.75 -20.41
C VAL A 236 0.98 14.51 -20.40
N ASN A 237 0.17 15.57 -20.27
CA ASN A 237 -1.29 15.44 -20.28
C ASN A 237 -1.82 14.99 -21.65
N LEU A 238 -1.32 15.56 -22.74
CA LEU A 238 -1.67 15.12 -24.09
C LEU A 238 -1.30 13.64 -24.30
N GLU A 239 -0.09 13.25 -23.91
CA GLU A 239 0.39 11.87 -24.02
C GLU A 239 -0.45 10.88 -23.21
N VAL A 240 -0.74 11.21 -21.94
CA VAL A 240 -1.53 10.36 -21.05
C VAL A 240 -2.95 10.20 -21.55
N ASN A 241 -3.58 11.27 -22.04
CA ASN A 241 -4.91 11.18 -22.65
C ASN A 241 -4.90 10.33 -23.92
N TYR A 242 -3.83 10.45 -24.73
CA TYR A 242 -3.64 9.61 -25.91
C TYR A 242 -3.50 8.13 -25.53
N ILE A 243 -2.65 7.81 -24.56
CA ILE A 243 -2.47 6.45 -24.03
C ILE A 243 -3.80 5.90 -23.51
N MET A 244 -4.50 6.61 -22.63
CA MET A 244 -5.78 6.16 -22.08
C MET A 244 -6.82 5.94 -23.17
N SER A 245 -6.88 6.83 -24.17
CA SER A 245 -7.78 6.66 -25.32
C SER A 245 -7.44 5.39 -26.10
N ASN A 246 -6.16 5.17 -26.43
CA ASN A 246 -5.71 3.96 -27.13
C ASN A 246 -5.94 2.68 -26.32
N LEU A 247 -5.89 2.76 -24.99
CA LEU A 247 -6.21 1.64 -24.10
C LEU A 247 -7.72 1.42 -23.93
N ASN A 248 -8.59 2.27 -24.48
CA ASN A 248 -10.05 2.13 -24.47
C ASN A 248 -10.61 1.67 -25.83
N PHE A 249 -9.91 1.91 -26.93
CA PHE A 249 -10.40 1.62 -28.28
C PHE A 249 -9.77 0.34 -28.87
N ASP A 250 -10.56 -0.41 -29.65
CA ASP A 250 -10.02 -1.52 -30.47
C ASP A 250 -9.05 -0.96 -31.50
N ALA A 251 -8.07 -1.77 -31.92
CA ALA A 251 -7.08 -1.43 -32.95
C ALA A 251 -7.66 -1.00 -34.32
N SER A 252 -8.99 -1.04 -34.46
CA SER A 252 -9.76 -0.63 -35.65
C SER A 252 -10.32 0.80 -35.61
N PHE A 253 -10.21 1.52 -34.50
CA PHE A 253 -10.62 2.93 -34.42
C PHE A 253 -9.47 3.86 -34.88
N ASN A 254 -9.77 4.78 -35.80
CA ASN A 254 -8.83 5.74 -36.35
C ASN A 254 -8.03 6.42 -35.24
N GLN A 255 -6.70 6.27 -35.33
CA GLN A 255 -5.72 6.86 -34.44
C GLN A 255 -6.09 8.32 -34.16
N THR A 256 -6.39 8.62 -32.90
CA THR A 256 -6.31 10.02 -32.46
C THR A 256 -4.86 10.43 -32.70
N GLU A 257 -4.61 11.46 -33.51
CA GLU A 257 -3.24 11.87 -33.77
C GLU A 257 -2.60 12.28 -32.44
N ASN A 258 -1.44 11.71 -32.12
CA ASN A 258 -0.69 12.15 -30.95
C ASN A 258 -0.23 13.59 -31.22
N THR A 259 -0.84 14.54 -30.53
CA THR A 259 -0.57 15.98 -30.69
C THR A 259 0.63 16.46 -29.86
N THR A 260 1.35 15.55 -29.20
CA THR A 260 2.60 15.89 -28.54
C THR A 260 3.68 16.31 -29.55
N SER A 261 4.60 17.14 -29.11
CA SER A 261 5.71 17.58 -29.97
C SER A 261 6.62 16.40 -30.33
N VAL A 262 7.17 16.40 -31.56
CA VAL A 262 8.13 15.38 -32.01
C VAL A 262 9.35 15.30 -31.08
N VAL A 263 9.76 16.44 -30.51
CA VAL A 263 10.86 16.50 -29.54
C VAL A 263 10.49 15.74 -28.26
N TYR A 264 9.28 15.96 -27.74
CA TYR A 264 8.78 15.23 -26.56
C TYR A 264 8.71 13.73 -26.82
N GLN A 265 8.15 13.29 -27.96
CA GLN A 265 8.00 11.86 -28.28
C GLN A 265 9.35 11.12 -28.36
N LYS A 266 10.40 11.80 -28.82
CA LYS A 266 11.76 11.23 -28.87
C LYS A 266 12.35 11.02 -27.47
N ASP A 267 11.96 11.85 -26.52
CA ASP A 267 12.56 11.90 -25.19
C ASP A 267 11.72 11.18 -24.11
N ALA A 268 10.49 10.77 -24.45
CA ALA A 268 9.53 10.17 -23.54
C ALA A 268 9.49 8.63 -23.61
N GLU A 269 9.56 7.98 -22.45
CA GLU A 269 9.36 6.54 -22.26
C GLU A 269 8.26 6.32 -21.23
N ASN A 270 7.25 5.47 -21.52
CA ASN A 270 6.10 5.27 -20.65
C ASN A 270 6.06 3.86 -20.04
N TYR A 271 5.79 3.77 -18.75
CA TYR A 271 5.52 2.54 -18.02
C TYR A 271 4.13 2.60 -17.40
N ILE A 272 3.34 1.55 -17.56
CA ILE A 272 1.96 1.49 -17.07
C ILE A 272 1.83 0.37 -16.07
N PHE A 273 1.30 0.68 -14.89
CA PHE A 273 1.07 -0.26 -13.81
C PHE A 273 -0.39 -0.27 -13.42
N PHE A 274 -1.00 -1.45 -13.40
CA PHE A 274 -2.36 -1.66 -12.95
C PHE A 274 -2.38 -2.40 -11.62
N THR A 275 -3.24 -1.96 -10.73
CA THR A 275 -3.60 -2.63 -9.49
C THR A 275 -5.12 -2.65 -9.43
N PRO A 276 -5.79 -3.80 -9.51
CA PRO A 276 -5.24 -5.16 -9.66
C PRO A 276 -4.46 -5.35 -10.95
N ASP A 277 -3.44 -6.23 -10.91
CA ASP A 277 -2.56 -6.46 -12.06
C ASP A 277 -3.29 -7.11 -13.25
N LEU A 278 -2.93 -6.64 -14.44
CA LEU A 278 -3.40 -7.10 -15.74
C LEU A 278 -2.30 -7.79 -16.57
N SER A 279 -1.08 -7.95 -16.06
CA SER A 279 0.06 -8.50 -16.81
C SER A 279 -0.17 -9.87 -17.47
N HIS A 280 -1.17 -10.64 -16.98
CA HIS A 280 -1.58 -11.92 -17.55
C HIS A 280 -2.68 -11.83 -18.62
N SER A 281 -3.29 -10.66 -18.82
CA SER A 281 -4.31 -10.45 -19.84
C SER A 281 -3.69 -9.83 -21.10
N LYS A 282 -3.81 -10.52 -22.23
CA LYS A 282 -3.50 -9.96 -23.57
C LYS A 282 -4.67 -9.13 -24.09
N GLU A 283 -5.38 -8.45 -23.19
CA GLU A 283 -6.65 -7.82 -23.52
C GLU A 283 -6.39 -6.53 -24.30
N GLU A 284 -6.80 -6.55 -25.56
CA GLU A 284 -7.15 -5.33 -26.29
C GLU A 284 -8.18 -4.59 -25.41
N LYS A 285 -7.88 -3.36 -25.02
CA LYS A 285 -8.61 -2.56 -24.00
C LYS A 285 -8.24 -2.81 -22.53
N ALA A 286 -6.95 -2.79 -22.21
CA ALA A 286 -6.47 -2.96 -20.84
C ALA A 286 -7.09 -1.97 -19.82
N TRP A 287 -7.48 -0.76 -20.23
CA TRP A 287 -8.09 0.19 -19.30
C TRP A 287 -9.52 -0.20 -18.90
N ASP A 288 -10.40 -0.51 -19.86
CA ASP A 288 -11.76 -1.00 -19.61
C ASP A 288 -11.74 -2.32 -18.80
N ALA A 289 -10.78 -3.20 -19.11
CA ALA A 289 -10.55 -4.43 -18.37
C ALA A 289 -10.19 -4.15 -16.90
N TRP A 290 -9.28 -3.22 -16.65
CA TRP A 290 -8.91 -2.80 -15.31
C TRP A 290 -10.10 -2.20 -14.56
N GLU A 291 -10.80 -1.24 -15.16
CA GLU A 291 -11.98 -0.59 -14.56
C GLU A 291 -13.06 -1.61 -14.16
N SER A 292 -13.28 -2.64 -15.00
CA SER A 292 -14.23 -3.72 -14.73
C SER A 292 -13.76 -4.69 -13.65
N ARG A 293 -12.45 -4.85 -13.48
CA ARG A 293 -11.84 -5.78 -12.52
C ARG A 293 -11.77 -5.20 -11.11
N VAL A 294 -11.59 -3.88 -10.97
CA VAL A 294 -11.46 -3.21 -9.66
C VAL A 294 -12.63 -3.54 -8.70
N PRO A 295 -13.92 -3.47 -9.10
CA PRO A 295 -15.03 -3.83 -8.22
C PRO A 295 -15.08 -5.32 -7.86
N GLN A 296 -14.61 -6.20 -8.75
CA GLN A 296 -14.70 -7.65 -8.60
C GLN A 296 -13.56 -8.21 -7.74
N ASN A 297 -12.38 -7.60 -7.82
CA ASN A 297 -11.18 -8.02 -7.11
C ASN A 297 -10.41 -6.79 -6.61
N PRO A 298 -10.98 -5.97 -5.72
CA PRO A 298 -10.29 -4.80 -5.22
C PRO A 298 -9.00 -5.21 -4.51
N GLN A 299 -7.96 -4.40 -4.66
CA GLN A 299 -6.66 -4.59 -4.04
C GLN A 299 -6.30 -3.38 -3.16
N PRO A 300 -5.35 -3.52 -2.22
CA PRO A 300 -4.88 -2.40 -1.43
C PRO A 300 -4.42 -1.22 -2.31
N VAL A 301 -4.93 -0.02 -2.04
CA VAL A 301 -4.49 1.23 -2.69
C VAL A 301 -3.93 2.25 -1.72
N ASN A 302 -4.24 2.11 -0.43
CA ASN A 302 -3.57 2.78 0.66
C ASN A 302 -3.51 1.84 1.87
N ILE A 303 -2.42 1.83 2.63
CA ILE A 303 -2.36 1.15 3.92
C ILE A 303 -1.81 2.04 5.01
N THR A 304 -2.29 1.82 6.22
CA THR A 304 -1.66 2.31 7.44
C THR A 304 -1.08 1.12 8.17
N VAL A 305 0.20 1.22 8.51
CA VAL A 305 0.93 0.16 9.20
C VAL A 305 1.47 0.67 10.53
N SER A 306 1.49 -0.24 11.49
CA SER A 306 2.04 -0.01 12.82
C SER A 306 3.07 -1.10 13.07
N TYR A 307 4.03 -0.84 13.94
CA TYR A 307 5.13 -1.77 14.09
C TYR A 307 4.72 -3.08 14.77
N LEU A 308 5.33 -4.18 14.32
CA LEU A 308 5.06 -5.50 14.86
C LEU A 308 5.37 -5.61 16.36
N SER A 309 6.41 -4.92 16.83
CA SER A 309 6.81 -4.93 18.24
C SER A 309 5.75 -4.36 19.19
N ASP A 310 4.81 -3.54 18.71
CA ASP A 310 3.76 -2.98 19.58
C ASP A 310 2.79 -4.05 20.07
N LEU A 311 2.72 -5.19 19.37
CA LEU A 311 1.97 -6.37 19.80
C LEU A 311 2.63 -7.11 20.98
N ALA A 312 3.88 -6.78 21.32
CA ALA A 312 4.62 -7.31 22.46
C ALA A 312 4.57 -6.39 23.70
N SER A 313 3.60 -5.46 23.77
CA SER A 313 3.50 -4.45 24.85
C SER A 313 3.46 -5.01 26.28
N SER A 314 2.99 -6.25 26.46
CA SER A 314 3.05 -6.97 27.74
C SER A 314 4.47 -7.38 28.17
N TYR A 315 5.44 -7.37 27.26
CA TYR A 315 6.81 -7.84 27.42
C TYR A 315 7.81 -6.73 27.07
N LYS A 316 7.99 -5.74 27.95
CA LYS A 316 8.76 -4.50 27.65
C LYS A 316 10.15 -4.73 27.05
N GLU A 317 10.90 -5.71 27.56
CA GLU A 317 12.24 -6.05 27.07
C GLU A 317 12.19 -6.61 25.65
N VAL A 318 11.20 -7.48 25.38
CA VAL A 318 10.97 -8.07 24.06
C VAL A 318 10.49 -7.03 23.07
N GLN A 319 9.53 -6.18 23.47
CA GLN A 319 9.03 -5.08 22.65
C GLN A 319 10.19 -4.17 22.22
N GLN A 320 11.02 -3.73 23.16
CA GLN A 320 12.13 -2.82 22.86
C GLN A 320 13.17 -3.48 21.96
N HIS A 321 13.62 -4.70 22.26
CA HIS A 321 14.63 -5.36 21.44
C HIS A 321 14.11 -5.74 20.04
N LEU A 322 12.82 -6.11 19.93
CA LEU A 322 12.17 -6.36 18.64
C LEU A 322 12.04 -5.07 17.83
N ARG A 323 11.67 -3.95 18.46
CA ARG A 323 11.68 -2.60 17.85
C ARG A 323 13.07 -2.28 17.29
N ASP A 324 14.11 -2.41 18.10
CA ASP A 324 15.50 -2.12 17.69
C ASP A 324 15.96 -3.03 16.54
N THR A 325 15.59 -4.32 16.57
CA THR A 325 15.87 -5.28 15.49
C THR A 325 15.16 -4.90 14.18
N ILE A 326 13.89 -4.50 14.26
CA ILE A 326 13.11 -4.05 13.10
C ILE A 326 13.71 -2.79 12.51
N GLU A 327 14.04 -1.79 13.33
CA GLU A 327 14.64 -0.54 12.86
C GLU A 327 15.99 -0.76 12.19
N TYR A 328 16.83 -1.64 12.76
CA TYR A 328 18.07 -2.07 12.11
C TYR A 328 17.79 -2.69 10.74
N TYR A 329 16.83 -3.62 10.67
CA TYR A 329 16.46 -4.30 9.42
C TYR A 329 15.98 -3.31 8.35
N LEU A 330 15.13 -2.35 8.71
CA LEU A 330 14.61 -1.33 7.78
C LEU A 330 15.71 -0.41 7.24
N LYS A 331 16.68 -0.02 8.07
CA LYS A 331 17.78 0.87 7.65
C LYS A 331 18.88 0.13 6.89
N ASN A 332 19.09 -1.16 7.13
CA ASN A 332 20.20 -1.92 6.53
C ASN A 332 19.77 -2.87 5.40
N GLY A 333 18.49 -3.24 5.32
CA GLY A 333 17.98 -4.23 4.39
C GLY A 333 18.37 -5.68 4.72
N ASP A 334 18.95 -5.91 5.90
CA ASP A 334 19.34 -7.24 6.39
C ASP A 334 19.18 -7.33 7.91
N VAL A 335 18.99 -8.55 8.42
CA VAL A 335 18.83 -8.79 9.86
C VAL A 335 20.19 -8.69 10.60
N PRO A 336 20.20 -8.22 11.86
CA PRO A 336 21.45 -8.09 12.61
C PRO A 336 22.06 -9.46 12.92
N ARG A 337 23.38 -9.59 12.78
CA ARG A 337 24.08 -10.87 13.01
C ARG A 337 24.19 -11.24 14.49
N ASP A 338 24.27 -10.24 15.36
CA ASP A 338 24.48 -10.43 16.79
C ASP A 338 23.86 -9.26 17.60
N PRO A 339 23.68 -9.42 18.92
CA PRO A 339 23.04 -8.41 19.76
C PRO A 339 23.83 -7.10 19.91
N SER A 340 25.16 -7.13 19.76
CA SER A 340 26.00 -5.93 19.87
C SER A 340 25.78 -4.99 18.70
N THR A 341 25.54 -5.55 17.50
CA THR A 341 25.16 -4.80 16.30
C THR A 341 23.87 -4.00 16.52
N VAL A 342 22.84 -4.61 17.13
CA VAL A 342 21.59 -3.93 17.48
C VAL A 342 21.83 -2.81 18.50
N LYS A 343 22.59 -3.09 19.57
CA LYS A 343 22.91 -2.08 20.60
C LYS A 343 23.65 -0.88 20.05
N GLN A 344 24.65 -1.09 19.20
CA GLN A 344 25.41 -0.02 18.54
C GLN A 344 24.50 0.85 17.68
N TYR A 345 23.59 0.23 16.94
CA TYR A 345 22.61 0.92 16.12
C TYR A 345 21.63 1.78 16.94
N SER A 346 21.00 1.20 17.97
CA SER A 346 20.08 1.95 18.86
C SER A 346 20.79 3.07 19.59
N PHE A 347 22.08 2.91 19.91
CA PHE A 347 22.89 3.97 20.49
C PHE A 347 23.15 5.10 19.48
N ALA A 348 23.50 4.77 18.24
CA ALA A 348 23.70 5.75 17.17
C ALA A 348 22.43 6.55 16.88
N LEU A 349 21.26 5.90 16.77
CA LEU A 349 19.97 6.60 16.58
C LEU A 349 19.68 7.61 17.69
N LYS A 350 19.99 7.27 18.95
CA LYS A 350 19.81 8.19 20.09
C LYS A 350 20.74 9.41 20.03
N GLN A 351 21.88 9.30 19.34
CA GLN A 351 22.81 10.42 19.13
C GLN A 351 22.44 11.27 17.91
N GLU A 352 21.84 10.66 16.88
CA GLU A 352 21.43 11.35 15.66
C GLU A 352 20.24 12.29 15.87
N VAL A 353 19.46 12.15 16.95
CA VAL A 353 18.41 13.12 17.32
C VAL A 353 19.07 14.46 17.67
N PRO A 354 19.06 15.47 16.77
CA PRO A 354 19.69 16.74 17.08
C PRO A 354 18.88 17.34 18.22
N GLN A 355 19.53 17.79 19.30
CA GLN A 355 18.89 18.70 20.26
C GLN A 355 18.65 20.05 19.58
N ASN A 356 17.73 20.09 18.62
CA ASN A 356 17.34 21.32 17.95
C ASN A 356 16.38 22.09 18.87
N LYS A 357 16.94 22.60 19.98
CA LYS A 357 16.24 23.48 20.92
C LYS A 357 16.18 24.94 20.44
N ASN A 358 16.77 25.30 19.29
CA ASN A 358 16.97 26.70 18.89
C ASN A 358 16.71 27.01 17.41
N LEU A 359 15.60 26.55 16.84
CA LEU A 359 15.12 27.05 15.54
C LEU A 359 13.64 27.46 15.60
N ARG A 360 13.36 28.54 16.35
CA ARG A 360 12.24 29.44 16.07
C ARG A 360 12.76 30.59 15.22
N THR A 361 12.90 30.36 13.92
CA THR A 361 12.88 31.43 12.93
C THR A 361 11.63 31.23 12.08
N PRO A 362 10.71 32.21 12.00
CA PRO A 362 9.52 32.07 11.19
C PRO A 362 9.91 32.00 9.71
N LEU A 363 9.70 30.83 9.11
CA LEU A 363 9.71 30.68 7.65
C LEU A 363 8.54 31.49 7.10
N LYS A 364 8.85 32.39 6.16
CA LYS A 364 7.83 33.10 5.38
C LYS A 364 7.01 32.06 4.61
N GLU A 365 5.71 32.05 4.88
CA GLU A 365 4.70 31.38 4.08
C GLU A 365 4.81 31.81 2.62
N ASN A 366 5.09 30.85 1.74
CA ASN A 366 4.63 30.89 0.37
C ASN A 366 4.11 29.50 0.01
N SER A 367 2.81 29.46 -0.29
CA SER A 367 2.05 28.38 -0.94
C SER A 367 2.22 26.98 -0.35
N ARG A 368 1.54 26.72 0.78
CA ARG A 368 1.21 25.36 1.25
C ARG A 368 -0.19 25.35 1.88
N THR A 369 -1.18 25.59 1.04
CA THR A 369 -2.61 25.35 1.27
C THR A 369 -3.07 24.78 -0.06
N ASP A 370 -3.27 23.46 -0.19
CA ASP A 370 -4.65 22.96 -0.27
C ASP A 370 -4.82 21.43 -0.15
N ILE A 371 -3.82 20.64 0.27
CA ILE A 371 -3.93 19.16 0.12
C ILE A 371 -4.12 18.35 1.42
N VAL A 372 -3.94 18.91 2.61
CA VAL A 372 -3.96 18.09 3.85
C VAL A 372 -5.24 18.22 4.70
N GLU A 373 -6.13 19.18 4.45
CA GLU A 373 -7.25 19.44 5.38
C GLU A 373 -8.58 18.72 5.07
N TYR A 374 -8.69 17.95 3.99
CA TYR A 374 -9.97 17.33 3.60
C TYR A 374 -10.20 15.89 4.06
N LEU A 375 -9.23 15.24 4.74
CA LEU A 375 -9.33 13.81 5.06
C LEU A 375 -9.84 13.47 6.48
N LEU A 376 -10.22 14.43 7.34
CA LEU A 376 -10.58 14.08 8.73
C LEU A 376 -11.95 14.50 9.29
N PHE A 377 -12.77 15.37 8.68
CA PHE A 377 -14.14 15.60 9.20
C PHE A 377 -15.16 15.97 8.12
N GLY A 378 -15.80 14.97 7.52
CA GLY A 378 -16.91 15.11 6.60
C GLY A 378 -18.28 14.70 7.18
N LYS A 379 -18.79 15.41 8.20
CA LYS A 379 -20.24 15.40 8.51
C LYS A 379 -20.84 16.75 8.16
N LYS A 380 -21.36 16.90 6.93
CA LYS A 380 -22.33 17.97 6.62
C LYS A 380 -23.72 17.52 7.04
N LYS A 381 -24.30 18.23 8.02
CA LYS A 381 -25.75 18.22 8.28
C LYS A 381 -26.47 18.69 7.02
N GLN A 382 -27.38 17.87 6.49
CA GLN A 382 -28.42 18.33 5.57
C GLN A 382 -29.45 19.13 6.39
N THR A 383 -29.56 20.42 6.11
CA THR A 383 -30.71 21.22 6.55
C THR A 383 -31.79 21.07 5.50
N ILE A 384 -32.86 20.34 5.83
CA ILE A 384 -34.10 20.31 5.04
C ILE A 384 -34.85 21.61 5.33
N THR A 385 -34.96 22.48 4.33
CA THR A 385 -35.92 23.59 4.36
C THR A 385 -37.17 23.12 3.62
N GLN A 386 -38.25 22.86 4.36
CA GLN A 386 -39.58 22.69 3.78
C GLN A 386 -40.10 24.04 3.32
N LYS A 387 -40.66 24.08 2.11
CA LYS A 387 -41.59 25.12 1.65
C LYS A 387 -42.99 24.52 1.61
#